data_AF-R0LJX9-F1
#
_entry.id   AF-R0LJX9-F1
#
_cell.length_a   1.000
_cell.length_b   1.000
_cell.length_c   1.000
_cell.angle_alpha   90.00
_cell.angle_beta   90.00
_cell.angle_gamma   90.00
#
_symmetry.space_group_name_H-M   'P 1'
#
loop_
_entity.id
_entity.type
_entity.pdbx_description
1 polymer ?
#
loop_
_entity_poly.entity_id
_entity_poly.type
_entity_poly.pdbx_seq_one_letter_code
_entity_poly.pdbx_strand_id
1 'polypeptide(L)'
;AEGHGFLIRNTRLDKCIHVSHHETNGIGLTDCKPRSLQQQWSWDPATRTITSLQTKQCLSAHRARDHALATLKPCGDWEHQAWACSKKGHLTLQSLGFHLSTKEGGHKVFISREKDKFSRWKTLVDETICAAAQTAALRPGEAMREAVDTRVWIYESK
;
A
#
# COMPACT_ATOMS: atom_id res chain seq x y z
N ALA A 1 11.56 -5.68 9.78
CA ALA A 1 11.73 -5.39 8.34
C ALA A 1 11.35 -3.93 8.12
N GLU A 2 12.35 -3.05 8.05
CA GLU A 2 12.14 -1.66 7.62
C GLU A 2 12.09 -1.66 6.09
N GLY A 3 10.93 -2.03 5.55
CA GLY A 3 10.65 -1.93 4.12
C GLY A 3 10.22 -0.50 3.81
N HIS A 4 10.82 0.11 2.79
CA HIS A 4 10.31 1.34 2.22
C HIS A 4 8.84 1.14 1.82
N GLY A 5 7.95 1.95 2.40
CA GLY A 5 6.53 1.91 2.07
C GLY A 5 6.26 2.49 0.69
N PHE A 6 5.05 2.24 0.19
CA PHE A 6 4.51 2.86 -1.01
C PHE A 6 3.15 3.47 -0.73
N LEU A 7 2.74 4.39 -1.61
CA LEU A 7 1.39 4.93 -1.61
C LEU A 7 0.49 4.07 -2.48
N ILE A 8 -0.76 3.88 -2.07
CA ILE A 8 -1.77 3.19 -2.84
C ILE A 8 -2.67 4.24 -3.49
N ARG A 9 -2.50 4.45 -4.80
CA ARG A 9 -3.18 5.47 -5.59
C ARG A 9 -4.30 4.86 -6.42
N ASN A 10 -5.46 5.50 -6.40
CA ASN A 10 -6.52 5.19 -7.33
C ASN A 10 -6.18 5.75 -8.72
N THR A 11 -6.13 4.88 -9.73
CA THR A 11 -5.69 5.27 -11.08
C THR A 11 -6.66 6.22 -11.80
N ARG A 12 -7.94 6.25 -11.39
CA ARG A 12 -8.95 7.12 -12.00
C ARG A 12 -9.06 8.47 -11.32
N LEU A 13 -8.99 8.51 -9.98
CA LEU A 13 -9.16 9.74 -9.21
C LEU A 13 -7.85 10.46 -8.90
N ASP A 14 -6.71 9.80 -9.09
CA ASP A 14 -5.39 10.30 -8.71
C ASP A 14 -5.28 10.69 -7.22
N LYS A 15 -6.05 9.97 -6.38
CA LYS A 15 -6.07 10.11 -4.92
C LYS A 15 -5.44 8.89 -4.26
N CYS A 16 -4.80 9.10 -3.13
CA CYS A 16 -4.14 8.05 -2.36
C CYS A 16 -4.94 7.68 -1.12
N ILE A 17 -4.90 6.40 -0.77
CA ILE A 17 -5.47 5.90 0.48
C ILE A 17 -4.62 6.42 1.64
N HIS A 18 -5.29 6.98 2.64
CA HIS A 18 -4.67 7.38 3.91
C HIS A 18 -5.40 6.76 5.10
N VAL A 19 -4.69 6.60 6.21
CA VAL A 19 -5.28 6.36 7.53
C VAL A 19 -6.02 7.62 7.97
N SER A 20 -7.32 7.50 8.27
CA SER A 20 -8.15 8.62 8.75
C SER A 20 -8.18 8.64 10.27
N HIS A 21 -7.98 9.81 10.87
CA HIS A 21 -8.10 10.01 12.33
C HIS A 21 -9.52 10.36 12.77
N HIS A 22 -10.42 10.67 11.82
CA HIS A 22 -11.79 11.09 12.14
C HIS A 22 -12.69 9.91 12.52
N GLU A 23 -12.34 8.70 12.07
CA GLU A 23 -13.11 7.48 12.32
C GLU A 23 -12.17 6.42 12.90
N THR A 24 -12.59 5.72 13.95
CA THR A 24 -11.79 4.64 14.56
C THR A 24 -11.53 3.54 13.54
N ASN A 25 -10.25 3.27 13.24
CA ASN A 25 -9.81 2.37 12.17
C ASN A 25 -10.24 2.79 10.75
N GLY A 26 -10.58 4.07 10.55
CA GLY A 26 -11.03 4.58 9.28
C GLY A 26 -9.90 4.73 8.26
N ILE A 27 -10.24 4.60 6.99
CA ILE A 27 -9.38 4.97 5.87
C ILE A 27 -10.16 5.89 4.93
N GLY A 28 -9.44 6.77 4.25
CA GLY A 28 -10.03 7.74 3.33
C GLY A 28 -9.18 7.97 2.09
N LEU A 29 -9.67 8.83 1.21
CA LEU A 29 -8.95 9.31 0.03
C LEU A 29 -8.58 10.77 0.18
N THR A 30 -7.33 11.07 -0.14
CA THR A 30 -6.80 12.44 -0.16
C THR A 30 -5.74 12.58 -1.25
N ASP A 31 -5.20 13.77 -1.43
CA ASP A 31 -4.09 13.99 -2.35
C ASP A 31 -2.87 13.15 -1.96
N CYS A 32 -2.20 12.61 -2.97
CA CYS A 32 -1.02 11.79 -2.78
C CYS A 32 0.13 12.64 -2.22
N LYS A 33 0.59 12.27 -1.02
CA LYS A 33 1.66 12.98 -0.28
C LYS A 33 2.79 11.99 0.05
N PRO A 34 3.85 11.91 -0.78
CA PRO A 34 4.93 10.92 -0.61
C PRO A 34 5.58 10.91 0.77
N ARG A 35 5.64 12.07 1.44
CA ARG A 35 6.24 12.23 2.78
C ARG A 35 5.26 11.98 3.93
N SER A 36 4.00 11.66 3.66
CA SER A 36 2.99 11.43 4.70
C SER A 36 2.99 9.98 5.17
N LEU A 37 3.36 9.75 6.43
CA LEU A 37 3.34 8.41 7.04
C LEU A 37 1.94 7.76 7.03
N GLN A 38 0.88 8.58 7.07
CA GLN A 38 -0.51 8.10 7.00
C GLN A 38 -0.87 7.46 5.66
N GLN A 39 -0.07 7.71 4.62
CA GLN A 39 -0.26 7.15 3.28
C GLN A 39 0.78 6.07 2.95
N GLN A 40 1.60 5.67 3.93
CA GLN A 40 2.62 4.66 3.73
C GLN A 40 2.07 3.27 4.05
N TRP A 41 2.10 2.42 3.04
CA TRP A 41 1.61 1.04 3.09
C TRP A 41 2.74 0.07 2.74
N SER A 42 2.65 -1.14 3.26
CA SER A 42 3.47 -2.28 2.85
C SER A 42 2.61 -3.40 2.32
N TRP A 43 3.20 -4.24 1.49
CA TRP A 43 2.61 -5.49 1.01
C TRP A 43 3.45 -6.65 1.50
N ASP A 44 2.81 -7.63 2.12
CA ASP A 44 3.43 -8.90 2.46
C ASP A 44 3.01 -9.97 1.43
N PRO A 45 3.93 -10.51 0.62
CA PRO A 45 3.59 -11.52 -0.38
C PRO A 45 3.23 -12.88 0.24
N ALA A 46 3.71 -13.21 1.44
CA ALA A 46 3.41 -14.48 2.09
C ALA A 46 1.97 -14.50 2.61
N THR A 47 1.57 -13.42 3.29
CA THR A 47 0.21 -13.30 3.86
C THR A 47 -0.77 -12.58 2.93
N ARG A 48 -0.31 -12.05 1.79
CA ARG A 48 -1.11 -11.27 0.83
C ARG A 48 -1.85 -10.10 1.48
N THR A 49 -1.29 -9.57 2.56
CA THR A 49 -1.87 -8.48 3.32
C THR A 49 -1.26 -7.14 2.90
N ILE A 50 -2.11 -6.12 2.96
CA ILE A 50 -1.69 -4.71 2.85
C ILE A 50 -1.69 -4.15 4.27
N THR A 51 -0.55 -3.70 4.76
CA THR A 51 -0.39 -3.22 6.15
C THR A 51 -0.11 -1.72 6.15
N SER A 52 -0.76 -0.98 7.05
CA SER A 52 -0.40 0.41 7.32
C SER A 52 0.95 0.45 8.04
N LEU A 53 1.92 1.18 7.50
CA LEU A 53 3.19 1.38 8.19
C LEU A 53 3.04 2.23 9.46
N GLN A 54 2.01 3.07 9.52
CA GLN A 54 1.71 3.91 10.67
C GLN A 54 1.12 3.11 11.83
N THR A 55 0.04 2.35 11.59
CA THR A 55 -0.71 1.69 12.68
C THR A 55 -0.35 0.22 12.85
N LYS A 56 0.41 -0.37 11.93
CA LYS A 56 0.71 -1.81 11.85
C LYS A 56 -0.52 -2.70 11.70
N GLN A 57 -1.67 -2.11 11.37
CA GLN A 57 -2.91 -2.82 11.08
C GLN A 57 -3.05 -3.12 9.60
N CYS A 58 -3.83 -4.15 9.27
CA CYS A 58 -4.08 -4.58 7.91
C CYS A 58 -5.34 -3.96 7.32
N LEU A 59 -5.28 -3.63 6.02
CA LEU A 59 -6.43 -3.24 5.23
C LEU A 59 -7.41 -4.42 5.16
N SER A 60 -8.62 -4.19 5.65
CA SER A 60 -9.62 -5.21 5.87
C SER A 60 -10.97 -4.83 5.29
N ALA A 61 -11.64 -5.85 4.77
CA ALA A 61 -13.04 -5.81 4.36
C ALA A 61 -13.94 -6.48 5.42
N HIS A 62 -13.68 -6.25 6.70
CA HIS A 62 -14.44 -6.86 7.80
C HIS A 62 -15.94 -6.58 7.66
N ARG A 63 -16.79 -7.60 7.88
CA ARG A 63 -18.25 -7.59 7.57
C ARG A 63 -18.50 -7.33 6.09
N ALA A 64 -17.82 -8.10 5.24
CA ALA A 64 -17.88 -7.93 3.80
C ALA A 64 -19.31 -8.07 3.27
N ARG A 65 -19.87 -6.93 2.86
CA ARG A 65 -21.08 -6.84 2.04
C ARG A 65 -20.80 -5.80 0.96
N ASP A 66 -21.56 -5.87 -0.13
CA ASP A 66 -21.39 -4.92 -1.22
C ASP A 66 -21.53 -3.48 -0.70
N HIS A 67 -20.63 -2.60 -1.12
CA HIS A 67 -20.47 -1.21 -0.67
C HIS A 67 -20.11 -1.01 0.81
N ALA A 68 -19.70 -2.05 1.55
CA ALA A 68 -19.15 -1.88 2.90
C ALA A 68 -17.82 -1.11 2.87
N LEU A 69 -17.61 -0.25 3.86
CA LEU A 69 -16.35 0.49 3.99
C LEU A 69 -15.20 -0.47 4.27
N ALA A 70 -14.07 -0.23 3.59
CA ALA A 70 -12.81 -0.84 3.97
C ALA A 70 -12.29 -0.14 5.23
N THR A 71 -11.68 -0.90 6.13
CA THR A 71 -11.22 -0.41 7.43
C THR A 71 -9.87 -1.02 7.80
N LEU A 72 -9.26 -0.53 8.87
CA LEU A 72 -8.09 -1.16 9.47
C LEU A 72 -8.51 -2.18 10.54
N LYS A 73 -7.84 -3.33 10.56
CA LYS A 73 -8.03 -4.35 11.61
C LYS A 73 -6.68 -4.95 12.01
N PRO A 74 -6.58 -5.54 13.21
CA PRO A 74 -5.44 -6.39 13.53
C PRO A 74 -5.21 -7.41 12.41
N CYS A 75 -3.94 -7.60 12.02
CA CYS A 75 -3.58 -8.54 10.98
C CYS A 75 -3.81 -9.99 11.43
N GLY A 76 -4.21 -10.87 10.50
CA GLY A 76 -4.39 -12.31 10.76
C GLY A 76 -5.75 -12.86 10.33
N ASP A 77 -6.68 -12.00 9.90
CA ASP A 77 -7.97 -12.40 9.34
C ASP A 77 -7.84 -12.61 7.83
N TRP A 78 -7.29 -13.76 7.44
CA TRP A 78 -7.04 -14.10 6.05
C TRP A 78 -8.30 -13.96 5.17
N GLU A 79 -9.47 -14.35 5.69
CA GLU A 79 -10.74 -14.26 4.97
C GLU A 79 -11.14 -12.82 4.61
N HIS A 80 -10.70 -11.81 5.37
CA HIS A 80 -11.07 -10.41 5.10
C HIS A 80 -9.88 -9.51 4.79
N GLN A 81 -8.66 -10.05 4.70
CA GLN A 81 -7.42 -9.27 4.55
C GLN A 81 -6.47 -9.79 3.47
N ALA A 82 -6.74 -10.96 2.87
CA ALA A 82 -5.92 -11.49 1.78
C ALA A 82 -6.37 -10.92 0.43
N TRP A 83 -5.52 -10.10 -0.19
CA TRP A 83 -5.81 -9.45 -1.45
C TRP A 83 -5.08 -10.11 -2.63
N ALA A 84 -5.55 -9.86 -3.84
CA ALA A 84 -4.93 -10.29 -5.09
C ALA A 84 -4.94 -9.13 -6.08
N CYS A 85 -3.84 -8.99 -6.82
CA CYS A 85 -3.71 -7.97 -7.85
C CYS A 85 -3.93 -8.56 -9.24
N SER A 86 -4.67 -7.83 -10.07
CA SER A 86 -4.70 -8.09 -11.51
C SER A 86 -3.66 -7.25 -12.25
N LYS A 87 -3.33 -7.62 -13.49
CA LYS A 87 -2.45 -6.83 -14.38
C LYS A 87 -2.89 -5.38 -14.57
N LYS A 88 -4.21 -5.13 -14.54
CA LYS A 88 -4.79 -3.78 -14.69
C LYS A 88 -4.81 -2.97 -13.37
N GLY A 89 -4.34 -3.53 -12.27
CA GLY A 89 -4.30 -2.88 -10.96
C GLY A 89 -5.54 -3.10 -10.10
N HIS A 90 -6.49 -3.96 -10.48
CA HIS A 90 -7.59 -4.29 -9.57
C HIS A 90 -7.07 -5.02 -8.33
N LEU A 91 -7.47 -4.54 -7.15
CA LEU A 91 -7.27 -5.20 -5.86
C LEU A 91 -8.54 -5.97 -5.50
N THR A 92 -8.44 -7.30 -5.40
CA THR A 92 -9.57 -8.18 -5.14
C THR A 92 -9.33 -8.96 -3.86
N LEU A 93 -10.28 -8.95 -2.94
CA LEU A 93 -10.28 -9.80 -1.78
C LEU A 93 -10.44 -11.26 -2.23
N GLN A 94 -9.44 -12.08 -1.93
CA GLN A 94 -9.27 -13.39 -2.56
C GLN A 94 -10.37 -14.39 -2.20
N SER A 95 -10.83 -14.38 -0.95
CA SER A 95 -11.84 -15.27 -0.38
C SER A 95 -13.26 -15.00 -0.88
N LEU A 96 -13.63 -13.72 -1.02
CA LEU A 96 -15.04 -13.31 -1.23
C LEU A 96 -15.29 -12.64 -2.60
N GLY A 97 -14.23 -12.39 -3.37
CA GLY A 97 -14.31 -11.84 -4.72
C GLY A 97 -14.73 -10.36 -4.78
N PHE A 98 -14.69 -9.64 -3.66
CA PHE A 98 -14.94 -8.19 -3.67
C PHE A 98 -13.71 -7.42 -4.11
N HIS A 99 -13.90 -6.36 -4.88
CA HIS A 99 -12.85 -5.43 -5.28
C HIS A 99 -12.79 -4.24 -4.32
N LEU A 100 -11.58 -3.81 -3.97
CA LEU A 100 -11.39 -2.51 -3.32
C LEU A 100 -11.76 -1.43 -4.32
N SER A 101 -12.64 -0.51 -3.94
CA SER A 101 -13.29 0.43 -4.85
C SER A 101 -13.46 1.81 -4.21
N THR A 102 -13.69 2.78 -5.08
CA THR A 102 -14.10 4.14 -4.72
C THR A 102 -15.14 4.59 -5.74
N LYS A 103 -15.59 5.85 -5.65
CA LYS A 103 -16.49 6.47 -6.61
C LYS A 103 -16.10 7.92 -6.86
N GLU A 104 -16.54 8.44 -7.99
CA GLU A 104 -16.38 9.85 -8.34
C GLU A 104 -16.92 10.78 -7.25
N GLY A 105 -16.17 11.84 -6.93
CA GLY A 105 -16.51 12.78 -5.86
C GLY A 105 -16.48 12.20 -4.43
N GLY A 106 -16.18 10.91 -4.25
CA GLY A 106 -16.12 10.25 -2.95
C GLY A 106 -14.76 10.38 -2.26
N HIS A 107 -14.78 10.47 -0.93
CA HIS A 107 -13.59 10.44 -0.07
C HIS A 107 -13.43 9.11 0.68
N LYS A 108 -14.28 8.11 0.37
CA LYS A 108 -14.35 6.83 1.06
C LYS A 108 -13.82 5.70 0.19
N VAL A 109 -13.21 4.72 0.83
CA VAL A 109 -12.81 3.45 0.21
C VAL A 109 -13.76 2.37 0.71
N PHE A 110 -14.33 1.61 -0.22
CA PHE A 110 -15.28 0.55 0.07
C PHE A 110 -14.94 -0.70 -0.74
N ILE A 111 -15.65 -1.78 -0.47
CA ILE A 111 -15.57 -2.99 -1.28
C ILE A 111 -16.82 -3.13 -2.16
N SER A 112 -16.65 -3.59 -3.39
CA SER A 112 -17.76 -3.81 -4.32
C SER A 112 -17.55 -5.05 -5.20
N ARG A 113 -18.62 -5.70 -5.64
CA ARG A 113 -18.54 -6.75 -6.67
C ARG A 113 -18.19 -6.20 -8.05
N GLU A 114 -18.32 -4.88 -8.24
CA GLU A 114 -18.03 -4.24 -9.52
C GLU A 114 -16.53 -4.14 -9.80
N LYS A 115 -16.15 -4.60 -10.98
CA LYS A 115 -14.78 -4.57 -11.46
C LYS A 115 -14.63 -3.52 -12.56
N ASP A 116 -14.28 -2.30 -12.19
CA ASP A 116 -14.36 -1.15 -13.08
C ASP A 116 -13.10 -0.26 -13.03
N LYS A 117 -13.20 0.99 -13.50
CA LYS A 117 -12.07 1.94 -13.47
C LYS A 117 -11.77 2.45 -12.06
N PHE A 118 -12.76 2.50 -11.17
CA PHE A 118 -12.57 2.99 -9.80
C PHE A 118 -12.05 1.91 -8.86
N SER A 119 -12.09 0.63 -9.24
CA SER A 119 -11.48 -0.45 -8.48
C SER A 119 -10.02 -0.74 -8.81
N ARG A 120 -9.35 0.15 -9.55
CA ARG A 120 -7.93 0.02 -9.97
C ARG A 120 -7.00 0.87 -9.12
N TRP A 121 -6.06 0.20 -8.48
CA TRP A 121 -5.09 0.76 -7.56
C TRP A 121 -3.66 0.40 -7.96
N LYS A 122 -2.77 1.37 -7.88
CA LYS A 122 -1.36 1.23 -8.24
C LYS A 122 -0.49 2.05 -7.30
N THR A 123 0.81 1.84 -7.36
CA THR A 123 1.77 2.74 -6.71
C THR A 123 1.89 4.06 -7.47
N LEU A 124 2.66 5.03 -6.94
CA LEU A 124 2.97 6.27 -7.65
C LEU A 124 3.79 6.05 -8.93
N VAL A 125 4.57 4.98 -8.99
CA VAL A 125 5.38 4.61 -10.17
C VAL A 125 4.62 3.68 -11.13
N ASP A 126 3.29 3.64 -11.02
CA ASP A 126 2.39 2.87 -11.88
C ASP A 126 2.54 1.32 -11.86
N GLU A 127 3.22 0.80 -10.84
CA GLU A 127 3.27 -0.64 -10.56
C GLU A 127 2.00 -1.12 -9.86
N THR A 128 1.65 -2.40 -10.05
CA THR A 128 0.61 -3.05 -9.23
C THR A 128 1.11 -3.23 -7.80
N ILE A 129 0.21 -3.20 -6.82
CA ILE A 129 0.57 -3.33 -5.40
C ILE A 129 1.36 -4.62 -5.10
N CYS A 130 0.99 -5.73 -5.75
CA CYS A 130 1.67 -7.02 -5.59
C CYS A 130 3.05 -7.08 -6.27
N ALA A 131 3.33 -6.19 -7.23
CA ALA A 131 4.63 -6.09 -7.87
C ALA A 131 5.60 -5.21 -7.06
N ALA A 132 5.08 -4.15 -6.42
CA ALA A 132 5.88 -3.20 -5.64
C ALA A 132 6.71 -3.87 -4.53
N ALA A 133 6.19 -4.94 -3.92
CA ALA A 133 6.93 -5.71 -2.93
C ALA A 133 8.08 -6.53 -3.52
N GLN A 134 7.97 -6.97 -4.76
CA GLN A 134 9.06 -7.67 -5.45
C GLN A 134 10.19 -6.67 -5.77
N THR A 135 9.83 -5.46 -6.21
CA THR A 135 10.80 -4.38 -6.45
C THR A 135 11.50 -3.96 -5.16
N ALA A 136 10.79 -3.87 -4.04
CA ALA A 136 11.38 -3.59 -2.72
C ALA A 136 12.30 -4.72 -2.22
N ALA A 137 11.93 -5.99 -2.45
CA ALA A 137 12.76 -7.14 -2.10
C ALA A 137 14.03 -7.26 -2.97
N LEU A 138 13.96 -6.80 -4.23
CA LEU A 138 15.08 -6.75 -5.18
C LEU A 138 15.99 -5.53 -4.98
N ARG A 139 15.64 -4.61 -4.08
CA ARG A 139 16.49 -3.46 -3.68
C ARG A 139 17.08 -3.65 -2.28
N PRO A 140 17.89 -4.69 -1.99
CA PRO A 140 18.73 -4.66 -0.81
C PRO A 140 19.90 -3.70 -1.07
N GLY A 141 19.81 -2.46 -0.57
CA GLY A 141 20.95 -1.57 -0.36
C GLY A 141 21.41 -0.72 -1.56
N GLU A 142 20.67 0.34 -1.88
CA GLU A 142 21.28 1.54 -2.49
C GLU A 142 21.57 2.55 -1.36
N ALA A 143 22.53 2.21 -0.50
CA ALA A 143 23.10 3.12 0.51
C ALA A 143 24.58 2.78 0.82
N MET A 144 25.31 2.21 -0.14
CA MET A 144 26.76 1.90 0.04
C MET A 144 27.58 2.12 -1.24
N ARG A 145 27.31 3.16 -2.03
CA ARG A 145 28.19 3.53 -3.16
C ARG A 145 28.48 5.03 -3.26
N GLU A 146 28.62 5.70 -2.13
CA GLU A 146 29.12 7.09 -2.09
C GLU A 146 30.17 7.35 -0.98
N ALA A 147 30.79 6.30 -0.43
CA ALA A 147 31.87 6.44 0.56
C ALA A 147 33.20 5.78 0.15
N VAL A 148 33.37 5.45 -1.14
CA VAL A 148 34.66 4.97 -1.68
C VAL A 148 35.17 5.96 -2.73
N ASP A 149 35.27 7.24 -2.36
CA ASP A 149 36.18 8.14 -3.06
C ASP A 149 36.53 9.37 -2.21
N THR A 150 37.23 9.18 -1.09
CA THR A 150 38.10 10.26 -0.61
C THR A 150 39.18 9.72 0.33
N ARG A 151 40.40 9.64 -0.25
CA ARG A 151 41.70 9.87 0.40
C ARG A 151 42.32 8.71 1.17
N VAL A 152 42.88 7.79 0.38
CA VAL A 152 44.29 7.37 0.57
C VAL A 152 45.17 8.62 0.61
N TRP A 153 45.94 8.83 1.67
CA TRP A 153 47.36 9.22 1.65
C TRP A 153 47.96 8.93 3.04
N ILE A 154 48.79 7.89 3.07
CA ILE A 154 49.77 7.58 4.11
C ILE A 154 50.91 8.61 3.98
N TYR A 155 51.46 9.13 5.08
CA TYR A 155 52.90 9.11 5.37
C TYR A 155 53.23 9.50 6.81
N GLU A 156 54.36 8.95 7.24
CA GLU A 156 54.82 8.62 8.58
C GLU A 156 55.42 9.77 9.43
N SER A 157 55.56 9.42 10.70
CA SER A 157 56.41 9.92 11.81
C SER A 157 57.54 10.93 11.56
N LYS A 158 57.67 11.87 12.51
CA LYS A 158 58.81 11.93 13.46
C LYS A 158 58.42 12.64 14.75
#